data_AF-A0A8H7TFI7-F1
#
_entry.id   AF-A0A8H7TFI7-F1
#
_cell.length_a   1.000
_cell.length_b   1.000
_cell.length_c   1.000
_cell.angle_alpha   90.00
_cell.angle_beta   90.00
_cell.angle_gamma   90.00
#
_symmetry.space_group_name_H-M   'P 1'
#
loop_
_entity.id
_entity.type
_entity.pdbx_description
1 polymer ?
#
loop_
_entity_poly.entity_id
_entity_poly.type
_entity_poly.pdbx_seq_one_letter_code
_entity_poly.pdbx_strand_id
1 'polypeptide(L)'
;MVKNIKKIRTQTSTDAELLEECKNETNCGDCELSWTTPPKRTQIKPPGNTVAIVIDVSARGGAVRIFQNDSDERVGAVGVEEAENLVIVPWDSNWWFRVSGSLRVGYVEAS
;
A
#
# COMPACT_ATOMS: atom_id res chain seq x y z
N MET A 1 -20.69 -4.22 7.00
CA MET A 1 -20.11 -5.13 5.99
C MET A 1 -18.64 -4.76 5.88
N VAL A 2 -17.71 -5.67 6.14
CA VAL A 2 -16.28 -5.35 6.06
C VAL A 2 -15.97 -5.10 4.58
N LYS A 3 -15.70 -3.85 4.19
CA LYS A 3 -15.20 -3.56 2.85
C LYS A 3 -13.89 -4.33 2.70
N ASN A 4 -13.76 -5.15 1.66
CA ASN A 4 -12.50 -5.83 1.36
C ASN A 4 -11.72 -4.96 0.40
N ILE A 5 -10.55 -4.48 0.82
CA ILE A 5 -9.57 -3.88 -0.09
C ILE A 5 -9.09 -4.92 -1.11
N LYS A 6 -8.86 -4.48 -2.35
CA LYS A 6 -8.17 -5.30 -3.35
C LYS A 6 -6.69 -5.39 -2.95
N LYS A 7 -6.15 -6.61 -2.94
CA LYS A 7 -4.74 -6.90 -2.65
C LYS A 7 -4.18 -7.67 -3.82
N ILE A 8 -3.13 -7.16 -4.44
CA ILE A 8 -2.40 -7.86 -5.49
C ILE A 8 -1.06 -8.28 -4.87
N ARG A 9 -0.83 -9.59 -4.79
CA ARG A 9 0.41 -10.14 -4.27
C ARG A 9 1.38 -10.31 -5.41
N THR A 10 2.61 -9.87 -5.21
CA THR A 10 3.68 -10.08 -6.18
C THR A 10 4.99 -10.42 -5.49
N GLN A 11 5.84 -11.15 -6.20
CA GLN A 11 7.18 -11.56 -5.76
C GLN A 11 8.27 -10.90 -6.60
N THR A 12 7.89 -10.00 -7.52
CA THR A 12 8.85 -9.27 -8.34
C THR A 12 9.75 -8.41 -7.46
N SER A 13 11.04 -8.46 -7.76
CA SER A 13 12.08 -7.86 -6.91
C SER A 13 12.44 -6.44 -7.35
N THR A 14 11.91 -5.99 -8.49
CA THR A 14 12.36 -4.78 -9.18
C THR A 14 11.25 -3.73 -9.23
N ASP A 15 11.61 -2.47 -8.95
CA ASP A 15 10.70 -1.32 -8.98
C ASP A 15 10.00 -1.15 -10.34
N ALA A 16 10.69 -1.48 -11.43
CA ALA A 16 10.14 -1.41 -12.79
C ALA A 16 9.00 -2.41 -13.00
N GLU A 17 9.16 -3.65 -12.53
CA GLU A 17 8.14 -4.69 -12.65
C GLU A 17 6.92 -4.37 -11.77
N LEU A 18 7.14 -3.83 -10.56
CA LEU A 18 6.07 -3.34 -9.68
C LEU A 18 5.27 -2.22 -10.31
N LEU A 19 5.96 -1.29 -10.99
CA LEU A 19 5.31 -0.21 -11.74
C LEU A 19 4.49 -0.78 -12.90
N GLU A 20 5.01 -1.72 -13.69
CA GLU A 20 4.25 -2.35 -14.78
C GLU A 20 2.99 -3.06 -14.27
N GLU A 21 3.09 -3.84 -13.18
CA GLU A 21 1.91 -4.46 -12.57
C GLU A 21 0.92 -3.42 -12.05
N CYS A 22 1.42 -2.35 -11.42
CA CYS A 22 0.57 -1.27 -10.95
C CYS A 22 -0.13 -0.56 -12.12
N LYS A 23 0.58 -0.29 -13.23
CA LYS A 23 0.00 0.33 -14.43
C LYS A 23 -1.13 -0.52 -15.01
N ASN A 24 -0.93 -1.83 -15.11
CA ASN A 24 -1.95 -2.76 -15.59
C ASN A 24 -3.18 -2.80 -14.66
N GLU A 25 -2.98 -2.82 -13.35
CA GLU A 25 -4.07 -2.99 -12.37
C GLU A 25 -4.82 -1.69 -12.04
N THR A 26 -4.14 -0.54 -12.09
CA THR A 26 -4.70 0.78 -11.74
C THR A 26 -4.99 1.66 -12.95
N ASN A 27 -4.67 1.20 -14.17
CA ASN A 27 -4.76 1.96 -15.42
C ASN A 27 -4.04 3.31 -15.35
N CYS A 28 -2.89 3.33 -14.68
CA CYS A 28 -2.05 4.51 -14.56
C CYS A 28 -1.09 4.60 -15.75
N GLY A 29 -0.97 5.77 -16.39
CA GLY A 29 -0.08 5.98 -17.54
C GLY A 29 1.36 6.29 -17.12
N ASP A 30 1.58 7.56 -16.76
CA ASP A 30 2.80 8.03 -16.11
C ASP A 30 2.61 7.98 -14.60
N CYS A 31 3.21 6.97 -13.98
CA CYS A 31 3.31 6.89 -12.52
C CYS A 31 4.72 6.61 -12.07
N GLU A 32 5.03 7.16 -10.91
CA GLU A 32 6.32 7.03 -10.24
C GLU A 32 6.14 6.29 -8.91
N LEU A 33 7.14 5.47 -8.54
CA LEU A 33 7.14 4.70 -7.29
C LEU A 33 8.14 5.31 -6.32
N SER A 34 7.62 5.84 -5.21
CA SER A 34 8.41 6.48 -4.15
C SER A 34 8.41 5.63 -2.89
N TRP A 35 9.54 5.04 -2.52
CA TRP A 35 9.65 4.28 -1.28
C TRP A 35 9.87 5.15 -0.06
N THR A 36 9.15 4.84 1.02
CA THR A 36 9.32 5.47 2.33
C THR A 36 9.24 4.47 3.47
N THR A 37 9.79 4.84 4.63
CA THR A 37 9.65 4.08 5.87
C THR A 37 8.73 4.87 6.81
N PRO A 38 7.42 4.58 6.81
CA PRO A 38 6.45 5.31 7.60
C PRO A 38 6.71 5.21 9.12
N PRO A 39 6.45 6.29 9.89
CA PRO A 39 6.54 6.26 11.35
C PRO A 39 5.49 5.31 11.95
N LYS A 40 5.89 4.62 13.03
CA LYS A 40 5.03 3.64 13.72
C LYS A 40 3.91 4.32 14.50
N ARG A 41 2.73 3.70 14.53
CA ARG A 41 1.54 4.14 15.29
C ARG A 41 1.01 5.54 14.96
N THR A 42 1.46 6.14 13.87
CA THR A 42 0.95 7.42 13.38
C THR A 42 -0.09 7.17 12.30
N GLN A 43 -1.11 8.05 12.23
CA GLN A 43 -2.02 8.11 11.08
C GLN A 43 -1.27 8.73 9.89
N ILE A 44 -1.27 8.02 8.77
CA ILE A 44 -0.55 8.41 7.57
C ILE A 44 -1.55 8.50 6.43
N LYS A 45 -1.52 9.65 5.76
CA LYS A 45 -2.24 9.90 4.51
C LYS A 45 -1.18 9.96 3.42
N PRO A 46 -1.24 9.08 2.40
CA PRO A 46 -0.38 9.21 1.24
C PRO A 46 -0.55 10.57 0.55
N PRO A 47 0.40 10.95 -0.33
CA PRO A 47 0.24 12.07 -1.24
C PRO A 47 -1.11 12.03 -2.00
N GLY A 48 -1.70 13.20 -2.28
CA GLY A 48 -3.06 13.29 -2.83
C GLY A 48 -3.26 12.67 -4.22
N ASN A 49 -2.16 12.48 -4.96
CA ASN A 49 -2.09 11.85 -6.28
C ASN A 49 -1.70 10.35 -6.22
N THR A 50 -1.73 9.75 -5.02
CA THR A 50 -1.43 8.31 -4.87
C THR A 50 -2.57 7.48 -5.46
N VAL A 51 -2.25 6.65 -6.45
CA VAL A 51 -3.18 5.70 -7.09
C VAL A 51 -3.10 4.30 -6.48
N ALA A 52 -1.95 3.95 -5.91
CA ALA A 52 -1.75 2.71 -5.17
C ALA A 52 -0.65 2.85 -4.14
N ILE A 53 -0.69 1.99 -3.12
CA ILE A 53 0.44 1.79 -2.22
C ILE A 53 1.01 0.38 -2.39
N VAL A 54 2.32 0.27 -2.40
CA VAL A 54 3.05 -1.00 -2.39
C VAL A 54 3.57 -1.22 -0.99
N ILE A 55 3.32 -2.39 -0.41
CA ILE A 55 3.71 -2.69 0.97
C ILE A 55 4.70 -3.84 0.92
N ASP A 56 5.92 -3.56 1.36
CA ASP A 56 6.96 -4.58 1.51
C ASP A 56 6.82 -5.26 2.88
N VAL A 57 6.26 -6.47 2.85
CA VAL A 57 6.16 -7.37 4.01
C VAL A 57 7.13 -8.56 3.91
N SER A 58 8.14 -8.47 3.04
CA SER A 58 9.19 -9.50 2.92
C SER A 58 9.99 -9.63 4.22
N ALA A 59 10.28 -8.51 4.87
CA ALA A 59 10.87 -8.48 6.21
C ALA A 59 9.79 -8.79 7.25
N ARG A 60 9.79 -10.03 7.76
CA ARG A 60 8.91 -10.45 8.86
C ARG A 60 9.02 -9.46 10.02
N GLY A 61 7.94 -8.73 10.34
CA GLY A 61 8.00 -7.79 11.45
C GLY A 61 6.93 -6.71 11.53
N GLY A 62 5.91 -6.71 10.67
CA GLY A 62 4.86 -5.71 10.80
C GLY A 62 3.63 -5.88 9.92
N ALA A 63 2.77 -4.86 9.98
CA ALA A 63 1.51 -4.80 9.27
C ALA A 63 1.09 -3.34 9.03
N VAL A 64 0.44 -3.13 7.91
CA VAL A 64 -0.33 -1.93 7.58
C VAL A 64 -1.80 -2.21 7.87
N ARG A 65 -2.47 -1.30 8.59
CA ARG A 65 -3.93 -1.31 8.73
C ARG A 65 -4.50 -0.08 8.05
N ILE A 66 -5.55 -0.27 7.26
CA ILE A 66 -6.16 0.76 6.41
C ILE A 66 -7.58 1.03 6.91
N PHE A 67 -7.92 2.31 6.98
CA PHE A 67 -9.15 2.81 7.58
C PHE A 67 -9.77 3.88 6.67
N GLN A 68 -11.09 4.02 6.73
CA GLN A 68 -11.78 5.17 6.15
C GLN A 68 -11.53 6.43 6.99
N ASN A 69 -11.35 7.56 6.30
CA ASN A 69 -11.10 8.84 6.94
C ASN A 69 -12.36 9.44 7.59
N ASP A 70 -13.55 9.24 7.01
CA ASP A 70 -14.81 9.74 7.58
C ASP A 70 -15.26 9.03 8.86
N SER A 71 -15.06 7.72 8.95
CA SER A 71 -15.70 6.89 9.99
C SER A 71 -14.74 6.15 10.91
N ASP A 72 -13.42 6.26 10.67
CA ASP A 72 -12.40 5.43 11.33
C ASP A 72 -12.62 3.91 11.17
N GLU A 73 -13.50 3.51 10.25
CA GLU A 73 -13.83 2.11 10.04
C GLU A 73 -12.67 1.41 9.33
N ARG A 74 -12.23 0.28 9.88
CA ARG A 74 -11.18 -0.53 9.26
C ARG A 74 -11.71 -1.15 7.96
N VAL A 75 -11.08 -0.80 6.85
CA VAL A 75 -11.37 -1.37 5.51
C VAL A 75 -10.38 -2.45 5.12
N GLY A 76 -9.24 -2.57 5.80
CA GLY A 76 -8.31 -3.64 5.45
C GLY A 76 -7.06 -3.70 6.30
N ALA A 77 -6.24 -4.69 6.00
CA ALA A 77 -4.88 -4.79 6.50
C ALA A 77 -4.03 -5.64 5.58
N VAL A 78 -2.73 -5.36 5.59
CA VAL A 78 -1.67 -6.14 4.95
C VAL A 78 -0.63 -6.42 6.03
N GLY A 79 -0.17 -7.66 6.17
CA GLY A 79 0.74 -8.03 7.24
C GLY A 79 1.29 -9.43 7.05
N VAL A 80 1.48 -10.15 8.15
CA VAL A 80 2.11 -11.49 8.16
C VAL A 80 1.40 -12.54 7.32
N GLU A 81 0.11 -12.36 7.04
CA GLU A 81 -0.67 -13.22 6.13
C GLU A 81 -0.14 -13.18 4.68
N GLU A 82 0.56 -12.09 4.33
CA GLU A 82 1.16 -11.85 3.01
C GLU A 82 2.69 -11.98 3.05
N ALA A 83 3.25 -12.57 4.11
CA ALA A 83 4.71 -12.65 4.30
C ALA A 83 5.44 -13.17 3.05
N GLU A 84 6.64 -12.63 2.81
CA GLU A 84 7.49 -12.98 1.66
C GLU A 84 6.98 -12.43 0.31
N ASN A 85 5.94 -11.59 0.31
CA ASN A 85 5.45 -10.90 -0.88
C ASN A 85 5.53 -9.38 -0.74
N LEU A 86 5.51 -8.70 -1.87
CA LEU A 86 5.13 -7.31 -2.00
C LEU A 86 3.63 -7.26 -2.30
N VAL A 87 2.92 -6.34 -1.66
CA VAL A 87 1.48 -6.24 -1.81
C VAL A 87 1.10 -4.88 -2.35
N ILE A 88 0.53 -4.86 -3.55
CA ILE A 88 -0.02 -3.67 -4.17
C ILE A 88 -1.48 -3.54 -3.73
N VAL A 89 -1.82 -2.37 -3.19
CA VAL A 89 -3.17 -2.01 -2.77
C VAL A 89 -3.57 -0.77 -3.56
N PRO A 90 -4.51 -0.88 -4.52
CA PRO A 90 -5.12 0.28 -5.15
C PRO A 90 -5.67 1.22 -4.08
N TRP A 91 -5.34 2.50 -4.19
CA TRP A 91 -5.56 3.47 -3.13
C TRP A 91 -6.81 4.30 -3.39
N ASP A 92 -7.60 4.50 -2.33
CA ASP A 92 -8.72 5.43 -2.32
C ASP A 92 -8.31 6.65 -1.49
N SER A 93 -8.53 7.85 -2.03
CA SER A 93 -8.13 9.10 -1.38
C SER A 93 -8.87 9.37 -0.07
N ASN A 94 -9.99 8.68 0.17
CA ASN A 94 -10.71 8.74 1.45
C ASN A 94 -10.18 7.73 2.49
N TRP A 95 -9.05 7.06 2.23
CA TRP A 95 -8.40 6.17 3.19
C TRP A 95 -7.21 6.82 3.88
N TRP A 96 -6.89 6.30 5.06
CA TRP A 96 -5.62 6.52 5.74
C TRP A 96 -5.12 5.18 6.28
N PHE A 97 -3.82 5.09 6.55
CA PHE A 97 -3.25 3.88 7.11
C PHE A 97 -2.37 4.16 8.32
N ARG A 98 -2.12 3.11 9.10
CA ARG A 98 -1.09 3.11 10.14
C ARG A 98 -0.23 1.88 10.04
N VAL A 99 1.03 2.04 10.42
CA VAL A 99 2.01 0.97 10.43
C VAL A 99 2.26 0.47 11.85
N SER A 100 2.34 -0.85 11.99
CA SER A 100 2.84 -1.55 13.16
C SER A 100 4.08 -2.32 12.76
N GLY A 101 5.21 -2.13 13.44
CA GLY A 101 6.48 -2.74 13.05
C GLY A 101 7.31 -1.86 12.12
N SER A 102 8.36 -2.42 11.54
CA SER A 102 9.22 -1.73 10.57
C SER A 102 8.99 -2.36 9.19
N LEU A 103 8.41 -1.61 8.26
CA LEU A 103 8.17 -2.02 6.88
C LEU A 103 8.34 -0.81 5.98
N ARG A 104 8.65 -1.08 4.71
CA ARG A 104 8.69 -0.06 3.66
C ARG A 104 7.36 0.00 2.96
N VAL A 105 6.94 1.20 2.63
CA VAL A 105 5.74 1.46 1.85
C VAL A 105 6.15 2.30 0.65
N GLY A 106 5.85 1.83 -0.54
CA GLY A 106 5.97 2.56 -1.79
C GLY A 106 4.67 3.28 -2.08
N TYR A 107 4.74 4.54 -2.47
CA TYR A 107 3.61 5.27 -3.02
C TYR A 107 3.73 5.27 -4.53
N VAL A 108 2.70 4.78 -5.21
CA VAL A 108 2.57 4.93 -6.65
C VAL A 108 1.74 6.16 -6.90
N GLU A 109 2.38 7.17 -7.45
CA GLU A 109 1.82 8.50 -7.66
C GLU A 109 1.60 8.70 -9.15
N ALA A 110 0.41 9.15 -9.54
CA ALA A 110 0.18 9.61 -10.91
C ALA A 110 0.80 10.99 -11.10
N SER A 111 1.52 11.18 -12.21
CA SER A 111 2.15 12.45 -12.59
C SER A 111 1.24 13.31 -13.48
#